data_AF-A0A972KD17-F1
#
_entry.id   AF-A0A972KD17-F1
#
_cell.length_a   1.000
_cell.length_b   1.000
_cell.length_c   1.000
_cell.angle_alpha   90.00
_cell.angle_beta   90.00
_cell.angle_gamma   90.00
#
_symmetry.space_group_name_H-M   'P 1'
#
loop_
_entity.id
_entity.type
_entity.pdbx_description
1 polymer ?
#
loop_
_entity_poly.entity_id
_entity_poly.type
_entity_poly.pdbx_seq_one_letter_code
_entity_poly.pdbx_strand_id
1 'polypeptide(L)' 'PIGAKGIGESATVGSPPAVVNAIVDALKPYGVRHADMPLTPSRVWETMQGNHTPPI' A
#
# COMPACT_ATOMS: atom_id res chain seq x y z
N PRO A 1 8.94 -25.85 -27.53
CA PRO A 1 8.92 -24.90 -26.39
C PRO A 1 7.77 -25.24 -25.43
N ILE A 2 8.05 -25.43 -24.13
CA ILE A 2 7.21 -26.15 -23.15
C ILE A 2 6.02 -25.36 -22.56
N GLY A 3 5.72 -24.15 -23.06
CA GLY A 3 4.66 -23.30 -22.49
C GLY A 3 4.99 -22.70 -21.11
N ALA A 4 6.28 -22.62 -20.74
CA ALA A 4 6.72 -21.98 -19.50
C ALA A 4 6.39 -20.47 -19.49
N LYS A 5 6.03 -19.94 -18.32
CA LYS A 5 5.79 -18.50 -18.08
C LYS A 5 6.76 -17.98 -17.01
N GLY A 6 7.14 -16.71 -17.13
CA GLY A 6 7.94 -16.03 -16.10
C GLY A 6 7.10 -15.68 -14.87
N ILE A 7 7.67 -15.84 -13.69
CA ILE A 7 7.03 -15.53 -12.39
C ILE A 7 7.98 -14.82 -11.40
N GLY A 8 9.24 -14.58 -11.78
CA GLY A 8 10.29 -14.13 -10.86
C GLY A 8 9.99 -12.81 -10.13
N GLU A 9 9.21 -11.93 -10.75
CA GLU A 9 8.88 -10.61 -10.20
C GLU A 9 7.44 -10.51 -9.71
N SER A 10 6.60 -11.52 -9.95
CA SER A 10 5.15 -11.42 -9.72
C SER A 10 4.79 -11.11 -8.27
N ALA A 11 5.56 -11.64 -7.31
CA ALA A 11 5.37 -11.32 -5.89
C ALA A 11 5.79 -9.87 -5.59
N THR A 12 6.92 -9.41 -6.12
CA THR A 12 7.43 -8.04 -5.92
C THR A 12 6.50 -7.00 -6.57
N VAL A 13 5.83 -7.35 -7.67
CA VAL A 13 4.86 -6.48 -8.35
C VAL A 13 3.51 -6.50 -7.63
N GLY A 14 3.01 -7.68 -7.24
CA GLY A 14 1.67 -7.82 -6.67
C GLY A 14 1.57 -7.49 -5.19
N SER A 15 2.62 -7.73 -4.40
CA SER A 15 2.55 -7.55 -2.94
C SER A 15 2.46 -6.09 -2.49
N PRO A 16 3.19 -5.10 -3.06
CA PRO A 16 3.08 -3.72 -2.62
C PRO A 16 1.66 -3.14 -2.73
N PRO A 17 0.96 -3.19 -3.89
CA PRO A 17 -0.39 -2.67 -3.97
C PRO A 17 -1.39 -3.49 -3.15
N ALA A 18 -1.18 -4.79 -2.96
CA ALA A 18 -2.05 -5.60 -2.11
C ALA A 18 -2.00 -5.12 -0.65
N VAL A 19 -0.81 -4.85 -0.11
CA VAL A 19 -0.63 -4.35 1.26
C VAL A 19 -1.15 -2.92 1.40
N VAL A 20 -0.84 -2.03 0.46
CA VAL A 20 -1.34 -0.65 0.47
C VAL A 20 -2.86 -0.61 0.44
N ASN A 21 -3.49 -1.40 -0.43
CA ASN A 21 -4.95 -1.46 -0.55
C ASN A 21 -5.61 -2.01 0.72
N ALA A 22 -5.01 -3.01 1.38
CA ALA A 22 -5.51 -3.53 2.64
C ALA A 22 -5.50 -2.47 3.75
N ILE A 23 -4.46 -1.65 3.81
CA ILE A 23 -4.36 -0.56 4.79
C ILE A 23 -5.36 0.56 4.47
N VAL A 24 -5.47 0.97 3.21
CA VAL A 24 -6.47 1.96 2.79
C VAL A 24 -7.89 1.46 3.08
N ASP A 25 -8.17 0.17 2.87
CA ASP A 25 -9.44 -0.46 3.22
C ASP A 25 -9.74 -0.36 4.72
N ALA A 26 -8.77 -0.71 5.57
CA ALA A 26 -8.90 -0.61 7.02
C ALA A 26 -9.12 0.83 7.51
N LEU A 27 -8.58 1.82 6.80
CA LEU A 27 -8.68 3.23 7.17
C LEU A 27 -9.90 3.96 6.58
N LYS A 28 -10.74 3.30 5.79
CA LYS A 28 -11.98 3.88 5.23
C LYS A 28 -12.87 4.58 6.28
N PRO A 29 -13.07 4.05 7.51
CA PRO A 29 -13.88 4.73 8.54
C PRO A 29 -13.33 6.10 8.96
N TYR A 30 -12.04 6.37 8.72
CA TYR A 30 -11.37 7.63 9.02
C TYR A 30 -11.34 8.58 7.81
N GLY A 31 -12.03 8.24 6.71
CA GLY A 31 -12.09 9.06 5.50
C GLY A 31 -10.88 8.95 4.57
N VAL A 32 -9.94 8.04 4.86
CA VAL A 32 -8.72 7.84 4.06
C VAL A 32 -9.07 7.17 2.72
N ARG A 33 -8.54 7.72 1.62
CA ARG A 33 -8.71 7.21 0.25
C ARG A 33 -7.41 6.86 -0.45
N HIS A 34 -6.29 7.34 0.07
CA HIS A 34 -4.95 7.16 -0.47
C HIS A 34 -3.95 7.23 0.70
N ALA A 35 -2.84 6.50 0.57
CA ALA A 35 -1.75 6.54 1.53
C ALA A 35 -0.42 6.36 0.79
N ASP A 36 0.50 7.29 0.98
CA ASP A 36 1.81 7.24 0.35
C ASP A 36 2.71 6.20 1.03
N MET A 37 3.39 5.40 0.22
CA MET A 37 4.44 4.51 0.72
C MET A 37 5.68 5.32 1.14
N PRO A 38 6.45 4.86 2.15
CA PRO A 38 6.27 3.63 2.93
C PRO A 38 5.26 3.76 4.08
N LEU A 39 4.46 2.72 4.29
CA LEU A 39 3.40 2.67 5.32
C LEU A 39 3.97 2.25 6.69
N THR A 40 4.87 3.07 7.24
CA THR A 40 5.35 2.89 8.62
C THR A 40 4.20 3.12 9.61
N PRO A 41 4.24 2.55 10.82
CA PRO A 41 3.20 2.78 11.83
C PRO A 41 2.94 4.25 12.13
N SER A 42 3.99 5.10 12.15
CA SER A 42 3.85 6.55 12.38
C SER A 42 3.10 7.24 11.24
N ARG A 43 3.40 6.91 9.99
CA ARG A 43 2.72 7.48 8.81
C ARG A 43 1.25 7.05 8.77
N VAL A 44 0.97 5.77 9.06
CA VAL A 44 -0.40 5.25 9.15
C VAL A 44 -1.20 6.00 10.22
N TRP A 45 -0.59 6.24 11.39
CA TRP A 45 -1.20 7.04 12.45
C TRP A 45 -1.48 8.48 12.02
N GLU A 46 -0.52 9.17 11.41
CA GLU A 46 -0.70 10.53 10.89
C GLU A 46 -1.80 10.61 9.85
N THR A 47 -1.83 9.67 8.89
CA THR A 47 -2.87 9.58 7.86
C THR A 47 -4.25 9.37 8.47
N MET A 48 -4.38 8.49 9.48
CA MET A 48 -5.63 8.25 10.20
C MET A 48 -6.16 9.51 10.91
N GLN A 49 -5.26 10.38 11.35
CA GLN A 49 -5.59 11.66 12.01
C GLN A 49 -5.82 12.82 11.03
N GLY A 50 -5.70 12.59 9.72
CA GLY A 50 -5.79 13.64 8.70
C GLY A 50 -4.53 14.51 8.56
N ASN A 51 -3.43 14.17 9.25
CA ASN A 51 -2.16 14.90 9.24
C ASN A 51 -1.19 14.39 8.16
N HIS A 52 -1.72 13.98 7.01
CA HIS A 52 -0.92 13.41 5.93
C HIS A 52 0.06 14.43 5.36
N THR A 53 1.35 14.19 5.57
CA THR A 53 2.44 14.95 4.94
C THR A 53 3.04 14.11 3.82
N PRO A 54 2.94 14.53 2.55
CA PRO A 54 3.57 13.80 1.44
C PRO A 54 5.07 13.65 1.67
N PRO A 55 5.69 12.52 1.24
CA PRO A 55 7.14 12.41 1.22
C PRO A 55 7.75 13.49 0.31
N ILE A 56 8.91 14.03 0.70
CA ILE A 56 9.72 14.95 -0.12
C ILE A 56 10.45 14.21 -1.23
#